data_AF-A0A7X4JF91-F1
#
_entry.id   AF-A0A7X4JF91-F1
#
_cell.length_a   1.000
_cell.length_b   1.000
_cell.length_c   1.000
_cell.angle_alpha   90.00
_cell.angle_beta   90.00
_cell.angle_gamma   90.00
#
_symmetry.space_group_name_H-M   'P 1'
#
loop_
_entity.id
_entity.type
_entity.pdbx_description
1 polymer ?
#
loop_
_entity_poly.entity_id
_entity_poly.type
_entity_poly.pdbx_seq_one_letter_code
_entity_poly.pdbx_strand_id
1 'polypeptide(L)'
;MSLEPPRALVLEVGGSLKLWGGLDSIREALDEELGRRRLMAHLCTAPTALAALWLARDGREDVLSAKRLSGCLGALPLRVTGWPQATRRRLKKMGVETVGDCLRLPRDGLIRRVGQRCLDDLDRSLGLQQDIRIAFCPDRRFSSVVEFQEEVGEP
;
A
#
# COMPACT_ATOMS: atom_id res chain seq x y z
N MET A 1 5.58 -8.29 8.18
CA MET A 1 4.56 -8.39 7.12
C MET A 1 3.24 -7.88 7.66
N SER A 2 2.51 -7.07 6.90
CA SER A 2 1.16 -6.56 7.22
C SER A 2 0.21 -6.77 6.03
N LEU A 3 -1.07 -7.06 6.30
CA LEU A 3 -2.11 -7.13 5.27
C LEU A 3 -2.61 -5.73 4.92
N GLU A 4 -2.76 -5.45 3.62
CA GLU A 4 -3.34 -4.23 3.10
C GLU A 4 -4.53 -4.56 2.20
N PRO A 5 -5.74 -4.68 2.80
CA PRO A 5 -6.94 -5.00 2.05
C PRO A 5 -7.20 -4.01 0.88
N PRO A 6 -7.84 -4.47 -0.20
CA PRO A 6 -8.31 -5.84 -0.41
C PRO A 6 -7.26 -6.78 -1.03
N ARG A 7 -6.14 -6.27 -1.58
CA ARG A 7 -5.26 -7.02 -2.49
C ARG A 7 -3.78 -6.66 -2.40
N ALA A 8 -3.27 -6.33 -1.22
CA ALA A 8 -1.85 -6.05 -1.05
C ALA A 8 -1.28 -6.64 0.25
N LEU A 9 0.01 -6.93 0.19
CA LEU A 9 0.84 -7.30 1.33
C LEU A 9 2.00 -6.32 1.38
N VAL A 10 2.38 -5.90 2.58
CA VAL A 10 3.56 -5.05 2.78
C VAL A 10 4.56 -5.78 3.65
N LEU A 11 5.81 -5.80 3.19
CA LEU A 11 6.93 -6.52 3.81
C LEU A 11 7.99 -5.52 4.24
N GLU A 12 8.50 -5.68 5.46
CA GLU A 12 9.75 -5.05 5.90
C GLU A 12 10.84 -6.07 5.57
N VAL A 13 11.81 -5.67 4.75
CA VAL A 13 12.87 -6.57 4.26
C VAL A 13 14.27 -6.11 4.64
N GLY A 14 14.42 -4.91 5.20
CA GLY A 14 15.69 -4.31 5.60
C GLY A 14 16.47 -5.18 6.58
N GLY A 15 15.79 -5.77 7.57
CA GLY A 15 16.41 -6.73 8.49
C GLY A 15 16.85 -8.05 7.80
N SER A 16 16.26 -8.38 6.66
CA SER A 16 16.50 -9.62 5.93
C SER A 16 17.52 -9.48 4.79
N LEU A 17 17.81 -8.26 4.31
CA LEU A 17 18.69 -8.05 3.15
C LEU A 17 20.03 -8.79 3.26
N LYS A 18 20.68 -8.74 4.43
CA LYS A 18 21.96 -9.43 4.65
C LYS A 18 21.85 -10.95 4.56
N LEU A 19 20.76 -11.52 5.09
CA LEU A 19 20.53 -12.97 5.09
C LEU A 19 20.30 -13.51 3.68
N TRP A 20 19.64 -12.71 2.85
CA TRP A 20 19.27 -13.09 1.49
C TRP A 20 20.28 -12.64 0.43
N GLY A 21 21.35 -11.94 0.82
CA GLY A 21 22.36 -11.46 -0.11
C GLY A 21 21.93 -10.24 -0.94
N GLY A 22 20.82 -9.58 -0.59
CA GLY A 22 20.33 -8.39 -1.26
C GLY A 22 18.83 -8.41 -1.51
N LEU A 23 18.33 -7.33 -2.12
CA LEU A 23 16.93 -7.18 -2.50
C LEU A 23 16.56 -8.07 -3.70
N ASP A 24 17.48 -8.20 -4.66
CA ASP A 24 17.25 -8.96 -5.89
C ASP A 24 16.96 -10.43 -5.60
N SER A 25 17.73 -11.08 -4.70
CA SER A 25 17.48 -12.45 -4.28
C SER A 25 16.11 -12.63 -3.61
N ILE A 26 15.66 -11.65 -2.82
CA ILE A 26 14.33 -11.68 -2.20
C ILE A 26 13.26 -11.59 -3.29
N ARG A 27 13.46 -10.73 -4.28
CA ARG A 27 12.53 -10.55 -5.39
C ARG A 27 12.43 -11.81 -6.24
N GLU A 28 13.56 -12.41 -6.61
CA GLU A 28 13.60 -13.67 -7.36
C GLU A 28 12.85 -14.79 -6.63
N ALA A 29 13.10 -14.94 -5.32
CA ALA A 29 12.40 -15.93 -4.50
C ALA A 29 10.88 -15.67 -4.42
N LEU A 30 10.46 -14.40 -4.35
CA LEU A 30 9.04 -14.03 -4.39
C LEU A 30 8.41 -14.34 -5.75
N ASP A 31 9.08 -13.99 -6.85
CA ASP A 31 8.59 -14.24 -8.21
C ASP A 31 8.46 -15.74 -8.50
N GLU A 32 9.42 -16.55 -8.06
CA GLU A 32 9.35 -18.02 -8.16
C GLU A 32 8.15 -18.59 -7.38
N GLU A 33 7.97 -18.15 -6.13
CA GLU A 33 6.89 -18.64 -5.27
C GLU A 33 5.50 -18.19 -5.76
N LEU A 34 5.39 -16.96 -6.27
CA LEU A 34 4.18 -16.45 -6.90
C LEU A 34 3.84 -17.23 -8.18
N GLY A 35 4.85 -17.51 -9.01
CA GLY A 35 4.73 -18.34 -10.21
C GLY A 35 4.24 -19.74 -9.89
N ARG A 36 4.83 -20.39 -8.88
CA ARG A 36 4.43 -21.71 -8.39
C ARG A 36 2.96 -21.75 -7.93
N ARG A 37 2.47 -20.65 -7.34
CA ARG A 37 1.07 -20.50 -6.90
C ARG A 37 0.12 -19.99 -7.98
N ARG A 38 0.62 -19.68 -9.18
CA ARG A 38 -0.14 -19.04 -10.28
C ARG A 38 -0.80 -17.73 -9.86
N LEU A 39 -0.12 -16.97 -8.99
CA LEU A 39 -0.55 -15.65 -8.56
C LEU A 39 0.20 -14.58 -9.35
N MET A 40 -0.55 -13.60 -9.88
CA MET A 40 0.05 -12.41 -10.46
C MET A 40 0.09 -11.31 -9.41
N ALA A 41 1.27 -10.77 -9.15
CA ALA A 41 1.46 -9.62 -8.27
C ALA A 41 2.41 -8.61 -8.91
N HIS A 42 2.23 -7.34 -8.56
CA HIS A 42 3.18 -6.29 -8.89
C HIS A 42 4.02 -6.01 -7.65
N LEU A 43 5.31 -6.35 -7.71
CA LEU A 43 6.26 -6.10 -6.64
C LEU A 43 6.86 -4.69 -6.81
N CYS A 44 6.92 -3.94 -5.70
CA CYS A 44 7.59 -2.64 -5.68
C CYS A 44 8.25 -2.39 -4.32
N THR A 45 9.48 -1.90 -4.35
CA THR A 45 10.27 -1.55 -3.18
C THR A 45 10.47 -0.04 -3.08
N ALA A 46 10.30 0.50 -1.88
CA ALA A 46 10.51 1.91 -1.58
C ALA A 46 11.03 2.11 -0.15
N PRO A 47 11.52 3.30 0.22
CA PRO A 47 12.12 3.56 1.53
C PRO A 47 11.08 3.59 2.66
N THR A 48 9.80 3.68 2.31
CA THR A 48 8.67 3.60 3.25
C THR A 48 7.66 2.57 2.78
N ALA A 49 7.02 1.92 3.76
CA ALA A 49 5.99 0.92 3.51
C ALA A 49 4.80 1.49 2.70
N LEU A 50 4.35 2.71 3.04
CA LEU A 50 3.25 3.34 2.34
C LEU A 50 3.61 3.79 0.92
N ALA A 51 4.85 4.23 0.67
CA ALA A 51 5.31 4.54 -0.68
C ALA A 51 5.35 3.29 -1.55
N ALA A 52 5.91 2.19 -1.05
CA ALA A 52 5.97 0.91 -1.77
C ALA A 52 4.56 0.44 -2.16
N LEU A 53 3.61 0.54 -1.22
CA LEU A 53 2.20 0.22 -1.48
C LEU A 53 1.58 1.09 -2.58
N TRP A 54 1.81 2.40 -2.56
CA TRP A 54 1.22 3.31 -3.55
C TRP A 54 1.84 3.14 -4.93
N LEU A 55 3.15 2.93 -5.01
CA LEU A 55 3.85 2.63 -6.25
C LEU A 55 3.38 1.29 -6.83
N ALA A 56 3.24 0.25 -6.01
CA ALA A 56 2.75 -1.05 -6.45
C ALA A 56 1.31 -0.99 -6.99
N ARG A 57 0.43 -0.23 -6.33
CA ARG A 57 -0.96 -0.03 -6.78
C ARG A 57 -1.07 0.67 -8.14
N ASP A 58 -0.06 1.43 -8.53
CA ASP A 58 -0.01 2.12 -9.83
C ASP A 58 0.84 1.37 -10.86
N GLY A 59 1.43 0.22 -10.51
CA GLY A 59 2.28 -0.57 -11.40
C GLY A 59 3.64 0.07 -11.67
N ARG A 60 4.20 0.82 -10.71
CA ARG A 60 5.47 1.54 -10.86
C ARG A 60 6.66 0.67 -10.44
N GLU A 61 7.82 1.00 -10.98
CA GLU A 61 9.09 0.39 -10.60
C GLU A 61 9.56 0.85 -9.21
N ASP A 62 10.57 0.15 -8.70
CA ASP A 62 11.21 0.42 -7.42
C ASP A 62 11.77 1.83 -7.34
N VAL A 63 11.66 2.42 -6.15
CA VAL A 63 12.25 3.73 -5.84
C VAL A 63 13.10 3.57 -4.59
N LEU A 64 14.37 3.21 -4.75
CA LEU A 64 15.26 2.99 -3.61
C LEU A 64 15.86 4.29 -3.04
N SER A 65 15.80 5.37 -3.80
CA SER A 65 16.36 6.67 -3.40
C SER A 65 15.32 7.57 -2.73
N ALA A 66 15.55 7.91 -1.46
CA ALA A 66 14.73 8.89 -0.74
C ALA A 66 14.65 10.25 -1.48
N LYS A 67 15.71 10.65 -2.19
CA LYS A 67 15.74 11.90 -2.97
C LYS A 67 14.76 11.90 -4.15
N ARG A 68 14.52 10.73 -4.76
CA ARG A 68 13.58 10.58 -5.90
C ARG A 68 12.15 10.33 -5.45
N LEU A 69 11.95 9.94 -4.19
CA LEU A 69 10.68 9.47 -3.65
C LEU A 69 9.54 10.48 -3.85
N SER A 70 9.74 11.73 -3.43
CA SER A 70 8.71 12.77 -3.55
C SER A 70 8.28 13.01 -5.00
N GLY A 71 9.22 13.04 -5.95
CA GLY A 71 8.91 13.20 -7.38
C GLY A 71 8.16 12.02 -7.96
N CYS A 72 8.58 10.79 -7.63
CA CYS A 72 7.92 9.57 -8.08
C CYS A 72 6.50 9.44 -7.51
N LEU A 73 6.32 9.69 -6.21
CA LEU A 73 5.02 9.71 -5.56
C LEU A 73 4.15 10.83 -6.11
N GLY A 74 4.72 12.01 -6.38
CA GLY A 74 4.00 13.17 -6.87
C GLY A 74 3.25 12.92 -8.19
N ALA A 75 3.78 12.05 -9.05
CA ALA A 75 3.15 11.67 -10.32
C ALA A 75 1.98 10.68 -10.15
N LEU A 76 1.77 10.13 -8.95
CA LEU A 76 0.75 9.12 -8.74
C LEU A 76 -0.66 9.73 -8.66
N PRO A 77 -1.67 9.08 -9.27
CA PRO A 77 -3.05 9.50 -9.15
C PRO A 77 -3.59 9.19 -7.76
N LEU A 78 -4.52 10.00 -7.24
CA LEU A 78 -5.06 9.83 -5.88
C LEU A 78 -5.77 8.49 -5.61
N ARG A 79 -6.05 7.67 -6.63
CA ARG A 79 -6.64 6.33 -6.43
C ARG A 79 -5.74 5.38 -5.64
N VAL A 80 -4.43 5.57 -5.68
CA VAL A 80 -3.45 4.68 -5.03
C VAL A 80 -3.49 4.79 -3.51
N THR A 81 -3.97 5.91 -2.98
CA THR A 81 -3.94 6.22 -1.54
C THR A 81 -4.90 5.34 -0.74
N GLY A 82 -5.93 4.79 -1.37
CA GLY A 82 -7.02 4.10 -0.68
C GLY A 82 -7.96 5.05 0.08
N TRP A 83 -7.84 6.37 -0.11
CA TRP A 83 -8.74 7.33 0.53
C TRP A 83 -10.19 7.14 0.08
N PRO A 84 -11.17 7.51 0.95
CA PRO A 84 -12.59 7.41 0.63
C PRO A 84 -12.91 8.05 -0.72
N GLN A 85 -13.81 7.41 -1.49
CA GLN A 85 -14.18 7.90 -2.82
C GLN A 85 -14.73 9.34 -2.76
N ALA A 86 -15.49 9.68 -1.72
CA ALA A 86 -16.00 11.03 -1.49
C ALA A 86 -14.86 12.06 -1.35
N THR A 87 -13.81 11.73 -0.59
CA THR A 87 -12.61 12.55 -0.44
C THR A 87 -11.92 12.80 -1.78
N ARG A 88 -11.69 11.73 -2.55
CA ARG A 88 -11.06 11.82 -3.88
C ARG A 88 -11.90 12.64 -4.86
N ARG A 89 -13.23 12.49 -4.84
CA ARG A 89 -14.14 13.30 -5.68
C ARG A 89 -14.12 14.78 -5.30
N ARG A 90 -14.05 15.10 -4.00
CA ARG A 90 -13.94 16.48 -3.53
C ARG A 90 -12.64 17.13 -4.03
N LEU A 91 -11.51 16.44 -3.89
CA LEU A 91 -10.21 16.90 -4.40
C LEU A 91 -10.24 17.10 -5.92
N LYS A 92 -10.81 16.15 -6.67
CA LYS A 92 -10.94 16.27 -8.12
C LYS A 92 -11.74 17.51 -8.55
N LYS A 93 -12.85 17.84 -7.86
CA LYS A 93 -13.62 19.07 -8.14
C LYS A 93 -12.83 20.36 -7.91
N MET A 94 -11.71 20.29 -7.21
CA MET A 94 -10.81 21.42 -6.94
C MET A 94 -9.58 21.41 -7.85
N GLY A 95 -9.52 20.53 -8.85
CA GLY A 95 -8.37 20.36 -9.73
C GLY A 95 -7.19 19.61 -9.10
N VAL A 96 -7.40 18.92 -7.98
CA VAL A 96 -6.37 18.14 -7.29
C VAL A 96 -6.54 16.67 -7.68
N GLU A 97 -5.67 16.17 -8.56
CA GLU A 97 -5.81 14.84 -9.17
C GLU A 97 -4.68 13.89 -8.83
N THR A 98 -3.51 14.43 -8.49
CA THR A 98 -2.30 13.67 -8.15
C THR A 98 -1.89 13.86 -6.69
N VAL A 99 -1.06 12.94 -6.19
CA VAL A 99 -0.40 13.09 -4.89
C VAL A 99 0.44 14.37 -4.87
N GLY A 100 1.10 14.72 -5.98
CA GLY A 100 1.88 15.95 -6.11
C GLY A 100 1.03 17.20 -5.94
N ASP A 101 -0.20 17.20 -6.47
CA ASP A 101 -1.13 18.31 -6.26
C ASP A 101 -1.49 18.47 -4.78
N CYS A 102 -1.72 17.37 -4.07
CA CYS A 102 -1.93 17.40 -2.61
C CYS A 102 -0.72 17.93 -1.86
N LEU A 103 0.51 17.54 -2.23
CA LEU A 103 1.74 17.99 -1.59
C LEU A 103 2.01 19.49 -1.77
N ARG A 104 1.46 20.11 -2.81
CA ARG A 104 1.55 21.57 -3.05
C ARG A 104 0.51 22.37 -2.27
N LEU A 105 -0.52 21.73 -1.72
CA LEU A 105 -1.53 22.43 -0.94
C LEU A 105 -0.98 22.86 0.43
N PRO A 106 -1.40 24.03 0.96
CA PRO A 106 -1.11 24.40 2.34
C PRO A 106 -1.64 23.32 3.31
N ARG A 107 -0.82 22.91 4.29
CA ARG A 107 -1.14 21.82 5.23
C ARG A 107 -2.49 22.04 5.93
N ASP A 108 -2.71 23.22 6.49
CA ASP A 108 -3.99 23.59 7.13
C ASP A 108 -5.18 23.48 6.16
N GLY A 109 -4.94 23.90 4.92
CA GLY A 109 -5.91 23.79 3.85
C GLY A 109 -6.22 22.35 3.47
N LEU A 110 -5.25 21.44 3.54
CA LEU A 110 -5.45 20.03 3.28
C LEU A 110 -6.26 19.39 4.42
N ILE A 111 -5.87 19.64 5.68
CA ILE A 111 -6.56 19.12 6.87
C ILE A 111 -8.04 19.53 6.85
N ARG A 112 -8.35 20.81 6.60
CA ARG A 112 -9.74 21.29 6.54
C ARG A 112 -10.57 20.62 5.45
N ARG A 113 -9.94 20.22 4.33
CA ARG A 113 -10.65 19.68 3.15
C ARG A 113 -10.82 18.18 3.20
N VAL A 114 -9.81 17.45 3.69
CA VAL A 114 -9.75 15.98 3.59
C VAL A 114 -9.43 15.28 4.92
N GLY A 115 -9.22 16.06 5.98
CA GLY A 115 -8.95 15.56 7.33
C GLY A 115 -7.47 15.27 7.59
N GLN A 116 -7.13 15.17 8.88
CA GLN A 116 -5.76 14.93 9.36
C GLN A 116 -5.17 13.62 8.81
N ARG A 117 -5.98 12.56 8.76
CA ARG A 117 -5.53 11.24 8.29
C ARG A 117 -4.91 11.26 6.89
N CYS A 118 -5.46 12.06 5.97
CA CYS A 118 -4.89 12.16 4.62
C CYS A 118 -3.53 12.86 4.61
N LEU A 119 -3.32 13.83 5.52
CA LEU A 119 -2.02 14.46 5.69
C LEU A 119 -1.01 13.49 6.30
N ASP A 120 -1.41 12.74 7.33
CA ASP A 120 -0.56 11.73 7.96
C ASP A 120 -0.13 10.64 6.95
N ASP A 121 -1.03 10.22 6.07
CA ASP A 121 -0.71 9.28 5.00
C ASP A 121 0.34 9.86 4.04
N LEU A 122 0.25 11.14 3.66
CA LEU A 122 1.27 11.78 2.84
C LEU A 122 2.62 11.82 3.57
N ASP A 123 2.62 12.23 4.83
CA ASP A 123 3.84 12.33 5.65
C ASP A 123 4.49 10.96 5.86
N ARG A 124 3.71 9.90 6.10
CA ARG A 124 4.19 8.51 6.19
C ARG A 124 4.75 8.02 4.86
N SER A 125 4.10 8.33 3.74
CA SER A 125 4.59 7.95 2.41
C SER A 125 5.95 8.58 2.10
N LEU A 126 6.18 9.82 2.57
CA LEU A 126 7.43 10.55 2.40
C LEU A 126 8.49 10.23 3.46
N GLY A 127 8.15 9.47 4.50
CA GLY A 127 9.05 9.13 5.60
C GLY A 127 9.22 10.26 6.62
N LEU A 128 8.36 11.28 6.59
CA LEU A 128 8.31 12.37 7.55
C LEU A 128 7.66 11.95 8.88
N GLN A 129 6.85 10.91 8.84
CA GLN A 129 6.24 10.28 10.01
C GLN A 129 6.48 8.77 9.98
N GLN A 130 6.65 8.17 11.16
CA GLN A 130 6.74 6.72 11.28
C GLN A 130 5.43 6.04 10.86
N ASP A 131 5.56 4.99 10.06
CA ASP A 131 4.45 4.15 9.60
C ASP A 131 4.43 2.84 10.40
N ILE A 132 3.83 2.88 11.60
CA ILE A 132 3.70 1.70 12.46
C ILE A 132 2.58 0.81 11.91
N ARG A 133 2.95 -0.36 11.39
CA ARG A 133 2.02 -1.33 10.83
C ARG A 133 1.84 -2.52 11.76
N ILE A 134 0.59 -2.94 11.92
CA ILE A 134 0.24 -4.14 12.69
C ILE A 134 0.68 -5.36 11.87
N ALA A 135 1.54 -6.19 12.46
CA ALA A 135 1.96 -7.42 11.83
C ALA A 135 0.76 -8.36 11.64
N PHE A 136 0.67 -8.98 10.46
CA PHE A 136 -0.32 -10.03 10.24
C PHE A 136 0.04 -11.23 11.11
N CYS A 137 -0.89 -11.61 11.98
CA CYS A 137 -0.84 -12.84 12.76
C CYS A 137 -2.01 -13.71 12.28
N PRO A 138 -1.77 -14.83 11.58
CA PRO A 138 -2.86 -15.71 11.18
C PRO A 138 -3.56 -16.29 12.41
N ASP A 139 -4.88 -16.36 12.38
CA ASP A 139 -5.63 -16.99 13.46
C ASP A 139 -5.22 -18.45 13.60
N ARG A 140 -5.00 -18.89 14.85
CA ARG A 140 -4.61 -20.28 15.14
C ARG A 140 -5.71 -21.30 14.78
N ARG A 141 -6.93 -20.84 14.51
CA ARG A 141 -8.08 -21.66 14.14
C ARG A 141 -8.77 -21.01 12.94
N PHE A 142 -8.87 -21.78 11.86
CA PHE A 142 -9.67 -21.41 10.70
C PHE A 142 -11.12 -21.85 10.94
N SER A 143 -12.07 -20.94 10.76
CA SER A 143 -13.50 -21.25 10.74
C SER A 143 -14.11 -20.63 9.49
N SER A 144 -14.92 -21.39 8.77
CA SER A 144 -15.69 -20.93 7.62
C SER A 144 -17.14 -21.34 7.80
N VAL A 145 -18.05 -20.38 7.66
CA VAL A 145 -19.49 -20.65 7.60
C VAL A 145 -19.90 -20.66 6.14
N VAL A 146 -20.61 -21.71 5.73
CA VAL A 146 -21.23 -21.81 4.42
C VAL A 146 -22.74 -21.80 4.67
N GLU A 147 -23.42 -20.80 4.11
CA GLU A 147 -24.89 -20.76 4.12
C GLU A 147 -25.41 -21.53 2.92
N PHE A 148 -26.28 -22.52 3.17
CA PHE A 148 -26.97 -23.27 2.12
C PHE A 148 -28.31 -22.61 1.83
N GLN A 149 -28.72 -22.60 0.56
CA GLN A 149 -30.03 -22.07 0.14
C GLN A 149 -31.18 -23.01 0.47
N GLU A 150 -30.88 -24.30 0.71
CA GLU A 150 -31.85 -25.33 1.06
C GLU A 150 -31.54 -25.87 2.46
N GLU A 151 -32.59 -26.28 3.17
CA GLU A 151 -32.48 -26.92 4.48
C GLU A 151 -31.76 -28.27 4.33
N VAL A 152 -30.67 -28.45 5.07
CA VAL A 152 -29.94 -29.72 5.08
C VAL A 152 -30.72 -30.70 5.96
N GLY A 153 -31.50 -31.57 5.33
CA GLY A 153 -32.22 -32.64 6.02
C GLY A 153 -31.26 -33.67 6.64
N GLU A 154 -31.64 -34.21 7.81
CA GLU A 154 -30.95 -35.32 8.48
C GLU A 154 -31.02 -36.63 7.64
N PRO A 155 -30.00 -37.51 7.74
CA PRO A 155 -29.87 -38.72 6.91
C PRO A 155 -30.91 -39.82 7.16
#